data_AF-A0A9P7VRA7-F1
#
_entry.id   AF-A0A9P7VRA7-F1
#
_cell.length_a   1.000
_cell.length_b   1.000
_cell.length_c   1.000
_cell.angle_alpha   90.00
_cell.angle_beta   90.00
_cell.angle_gamma   90.00
#
_symmetry.space_group_name_H-M   'P 1'
#
loop_
_entity.id
_entity.type
_entity.pdbx_description
1 polymer ?
#
loop_
_entity_poly.entity_id
_entity_poly.type
_entity_poly.pdbx_seq_one_letter_code
_entity_poly.pdbx_strand_id
1 'polypeptide(L)'
;MPFTTCPSHRLPRPFDGDPYYLPTYSILGLLRSGRSLFDFDNIALARIRQDIHKSESHVTAFDLAIRGLQKHRNRVNHNLRMYHSLFAVIRRLPLDVLLHIFQLLPVDTIDPNCSPWTLGIICHSWRSVYLSVSTLWSRIFIDIRAGAELRPQSVSMLHTSRSRSRYLTTISPPRSLHSYSPY
;
A
#
# COMPACT_ATOMS: atom_id res chain seq x y z
N MET A 1 8.79 38.03 37.15
CA MET A 1 9.23 37.55 35.82
C MET A 1 7.97 37.42 34.95
N PRO A 2 7.72 38.34 34.01
CA PRO A 2 6.47 38.39 33.25
C PRO A 2 6.47 37.40 32.09
N PHE A 3 5.31 36.76 31.85
CA PHE A 3 5.06 35.90 30.71
C PHE A 3 5.16 36.70 29.41
N THR A 4 6.19 36.45 28.62
CA THR A 4 6.38 37.06 27.31
C THR A 4 5.38 36.42 26.35
N THR A 5 4.37 37.19 25.93
CA THR A 5 3.40 36.79 24.91
C THR A 5 4.13 36.70 23.55
N CYS A 6 4.11 35.54 22.90
CA CYS A 6 4.64 35.37 21.55
C CYS A 6 3.96 36.35 20.59
N PRO A 7 4.71 37.04 19.70
CA PRO A 7 4.10 37.82 18.65
C PRO A 7 3.37 36.86 17.71
N SER A 8 2.07 37.08 17.54
CA SER A 8 1.25 36.38 16.56
C SER A 8 1.83 36.68 15.18
N HIS A 9 2.65 35.77 14.66
CA HIS A 9 3.14 35.81 13.29
C HIS A 9 1.92 35.59 12.39
N ARG A 10 1.26 36.70 12.04
CA ARG A 10 0.11 36.72 11.16
C ARG A 10 0.63 36.25 9.80
N LEU A 11 0.25 35.03 9.41
CA LEU A 11 0.55 34.50 8.08
C LEU A 11 0.12 35.54 7.03
N PRO A 12 0.96 35.81 6.01
CA PRO A 12 0.54 36.66 4.89
C PRO A 12 -0.73 36.06 4.31
N ARG A 13 -1.76 36.89 4.10
CA ARG A 13 -2.98 36.38 3.47
C ARG A 13 -2.63 35.99 2.03
N PRO A 14 -3.25 34.96 1.44
CA PRO A 14 -2.78 34.36 0.18
C PRO A 14 -2.89 35.26 -1.07
N PHE A 15 -3.17 36.57 -0.92
CA PHE A 15 -3.56 37.46 -2.02
C PHE A 15 -3.01 38.88 -1.89
N ASP A 16 -2.09 39.15 -0.97
CA ASP A 16 -1.42 40.45 -0.88
C ASP A 16 -0.53 40.64 -2.11
N GLY A 17 -1.02 41.40 -3.10
CA GLY A 17 -0.30 41.69 -4.35
C GLY A 17 -1.08 41.45 -5.64
N ASP A 18 -2.34 41.01 -5.59
CA ASP A 18 -3.17 40.86 -6.79
C ASP A 18 -3.69 42.24 -7.28
N PRO A 19 -3.28 42.71 -8.50
CA PRO A 19 -3.69 44.00 -9.03
C PRO A 19 -5.20 44.13 -9.30
N TYR A 20 -5.96 43.04 -9.16
CA TYR A 20 -7.42 43.02 -9.32
C TYR A 20 -8.18 42.97 -7.98
N TYR A 21 -7.50 42.96 -6.84
CA TYR A 21 -8.15 43.01 -5.53
C TYR A 21 -8.68 44.43 -5.27
N LEU A 22 -9.95 44.68 -5.58
CA LEU A 22 -10.65 45.88 -5.11
C LEU A 22 -10.84 45.74 -3.60
N PRO A 23 -10.13 46.53 -2.79
CA PRO A 23 -10.19 46.36 -1.36
C PRO A 23 -11.59 46.73 -0.85
N THR A 24 -12.10 45.92 0.07
CA THR A 24 -13.48 45.95 0.57
C THR A 24 -13.91 47.33 1.07
N TYR A 25 -12.93 48.19 1.45
CA TYR A 25 -13.17 49.57 1.85
C TYR A 25 -13.76 50.45 0.72
N SER A 26 -13.45 50.17 -0.55
CA SER A 26 -13.95 50.96 -1.68
C SER A 26 -15.44 50.73 -1.90
N ILE A 27 -15.88 49.47 -1.79
CA ILE A 27 -17.30 49.08 -1.90
C ILE A 27 -18.08 49.60 -0.69
N LEU A 28 -17.53 49.46 0.52
CA LEU A 28 -18.15 49.98 1.74
C LEU A 28 -18.25 51.51 1.73
N GLY A 29 -17.26 52.22 1.17
CA GLY A 29 -17.30 53.67 0.98
C GLY A 29 -18.41 54.10 0.04
N LEU A 30 -18.63 53.35 -1.05
CA LEU A 30 -19.73 53.56 -1.99
C LEU A 30 -21.09 53.29 -1.35
N LEU A 31 -21.25 52.17 -0.64
CA LEU A 31 -22.48 51.84 0.10
C LEU A 31 -22.81 52.87 1.18
N ARG A 32 -21.79 53.46 1.83
CA ARG A 32 -21.95 54.53 2.83
C ARG A 32 -22.24 55.89 2.23
N SER A 33 -21.83 56.13 0.98
CA SER A 33 -22.03 57.42 0.30
C SER A 33 -23.47 57.66 -0.19
N GLY A 34 -24.35 56.65 -0.11
CA GLY A 34 -25.74 56.75 -0.57
C GLY A 34 -25.90 56.89 -2.08
N ARG A 35 -24.81 56.79 -2.85
CA ARG A 35 -24.85 56.79 -4.32
C ARG A 35 -25.59 55.55 -4.81
N SER A 36 -26.50 55.77 -5.75
CA SER A 36 -27.37 54.73 -6.27
C SER A 36 -26.55 53.70 -7.04
N LEU A 37 -26.87 52.41 -6.89
CA LEU A 37 -26.22 51.33 -7.67
C LEU A 37 -26.37 51.54 -9.19
N PHE A 38 -27.35 52.36 -9.60
CA PHE A 38 -27.57 52.77 -10.99
C PHE A 38 -26.50 53.72 -11.55
N ASP A 39 -25.64 54.33 -10.71
CA ASP A 39 -24.52 55.18 -11.14
C ASP A 39 -23.25 54.37 -11.50
N PHE A 40 -23.21 53.08 -11.16
CA PHE A 40 -22.20 52.18 -11.71
C PHE A 40 -22.59 51.87 -13.15
N ASP A 41 -21.83 52.41 -14.09
CA ASP A 41 -22.04 52.17 -15.51
C ASP A 41 -22.14 50.65 -15.78
N ASN A 42 -23.25 50.22 -16.38
CA ASN A 42 -23.51 48.82 -16.72
C ASN A 42 -22.37 48.20 -17.53
N ILE A 43 -21.62 49.04 -18.26
CA ILE A 43 -20.41 48.66 -19.01
C ILE A 43 -19.28 48.22 -18.05
N ALA A 44 -19.06 48.93 -16.94
CA ALA A 44 -18.03 48.57 -15.95
C ALA A 44 -18.36 47.25 -15.25
N LEU A 45 -19.63 47.04 -14.89
CA LEU A 45 -20.08 45.76 -14.31
C LEU A 45 -19.99 44.60 -15.32
N ALA A 46 -20.30 44.84 -16.59
CA ALA A 46 -20.15 43.84 -17.64
C ALA A 46 -18.68 43.42 -17.84
N ARG A 47 -17.74 44.38 -17.80
CA ARG A 47 -16.30 44.10 -17.86
C ARG A 47 -15.82 43.25 -16.70
N ILE A 48 -16.21 43.59 -15.47
CA ILE A 48 -15.87 42.80 -14.27
C ILE A 48 -16.41 41.37 -14.39
N ARG A 49 -17.67 41.21 -14.82
CA ARG A 49 -18.27 39.88 -15.04
C ARG A 49 -17.52 39.09 -16.11
N GLN A 50 -17.12 39.75 -17.19
CA GLN A 50 -16.34 39.14 -18.26
C GLN A 50 -14.96 38.68 -17.77
N ASP A 51 -14.29 39.48 -16.94
CA ASP A 51 -12.99 39.13 -16.37
C ASP A 51 -13.09 37.94 -15.41
N ILE A 52 -14.14 37.88 -14.58
CA ILE A 52 -14.42 36.72 -13.73
C ILE A 52 -14.59 35.47 -14.59
N HIS A 53 -15.45 35.53 -15.62
CA HIS A 53 -15.69 34.38 -16.50
C HIS A 53 -14.41 33.93 -17.22
N LYS A 54 -13.57 34.87 -17.65
CA LYS A 54 -12.28 34.56 -18.25
C LYS A 54 -11.34 33.88 -17.25
N SER A 55 -11.25 34.39 -16.02
CA SER A 55 -10.45 33.77 -14.97
C SER A 55 -10.93 32.35 -14.64
N GLU A 56 -12.24 32.14 -14.49
CA GLU A 56 -12.84 30.82 -14.27
C GLU A 56 -12.54 29.86 -15.43
N SER A 57 -12.59 30.35 -16.67
CA SER A 57 -12.21 29.54 -17.84
C SER A 57 -10.73 29.13 -17.82
N HIS A 58 -9.84 30.00 -17.33
CA HIS A 58 -8.43 29.67 -17.19
C HIS A 58 -8.20 28.66 -16.07
N VAL A 59 -8.88 28.79 -14.94
CA VAL A 59 -8.82 27.81 -13.83
C VAL A 59 -9.25 26.44 -14.32
N THR A 60 -10.39 26.35 -15.00
CA THR A 60 -10.88 25.07 -15.55
C THR A 60 -9.91 24.46 -16.58
N ALA A 61 -9.29 25.28 -17.43
CA ALA A 61 -8.27 24.83 -18.38
C ALA A 61 -7.01 24.30 -17.67
N PHE A 62 -6.51 24.99 -16.64
CA PHE A 62 -5.38 24.53 -15.85
C PHE A 62 -5.70 23.23 -15.09
N ASP A 63 -6.91 23.10 -14.53
CA ASP A 63 -7.35 21.86 -13.88
C ASP A 63 -7.39 20.69 -14.85
N LEU A 64 -7.81 20.90 -16.10
CA LEU A 64 -7.76 19.87 -17.14
C LEU A 64 -6.32 19.47 -17.46
N ALA A 65 -5.41 20.44 -17.60
CA ALA A 65 -4.00 20.17 -17.84
C ALA A 65 -3.34 19.39 -16.68
N ILE A 66 -3.60 19.80 -15.43
CA ILE A 66 -3.12 19.12 -14.23
C ILE A 66 -3.62 17.68 -14.20
N ARG A 67 -4.92 17.45 -14.43
CA ARG A 67 -5.50 16.10 -14.49
C ARG A 67 -4.84 15.25 -15.58
N GLY A 68 -4.59 15.83 -16.76
CA GLY A 68 -3.87 15.16 -17.85
C GLY A 68 -2.47 14.72 -17.45
N LEU A 69 -1.68 15.62 -16.86
CA LEU A 69 -0.33 15.32 -16.39
C LEU A 69 -0.31 14.29 -15.25
N GLN A 70 -1.25 14.37 -14.31
CA GLN A 70 -1.40 13.38 -13.24
C GLN A 70 -1.74 11.99 -13.80
N LYS A 71 -2.64 11.91 -14.78
CA LYS A 71 -2.97 10.66 -15.46
C LYS A 71 -1.76 10.06 -16.16
N HIS A 72 -0.97 10.89 -16.84
CA HIS A 72 0.28 10.45 -17.47
C HIS A 72 1.29 9.93 -16.43
N ARG A 73 1.53 10.68 -15.36
CA ARG A 73 2.40 10.27 -14.24
C ARG A 73 1.97 8.93 -13.66
N ASN A 74 0.68 8.75 -13.43
CA ASN A 74 0.13 7.51 -12.87
C ASN A 74 0.36 6.32 -13.81
N ARG A 75 0.20 6.52 -15.13
CA ARG A 75 0.47 5.50 -16.14
C ARG A 75 1.95 5.11 -16.18
N VAL A 76 2.86 6.09 -16.18
CA VAL A 76 4.31 5.82 -16.18
C VAL A 76 4.72 5.08 -14.89
N ASN A 77 4.23 5.51 -13.73
CA ASN A 77 4.49 4.83 -12.47
C ASN A 77 3.92 3.40 -12.44
N HIS A 78 2.75 3.18 -13.05
CA HIS A 78 2.20 1.83 -13.19
C HIS A 78 3.14 0.95 -14.04
N ASN A 79 3.61 1.44 -15.18
CA ASN A 79 4.55 0.71 -16.03
C ASN A 79 5.86 0.40 -15.28
N LEU A 80 6.40 1.37 -14.55
CA LEU A 80 7.59 1.17 -13.72
C LEU A 80 7.38 0.05 -12.68
N ARG A 81 6.25 0.04 -11.98
CA ARG A 81 5.91 -1.07 -11.05
C ARG A 81 5.84 -2.42 -11.77
N MET A 82 5.28 -2.47 -12.96
CA MET A 82 5.24 -3.69 -13.77
C MET A 82 6.66 -4.16 -14.12
N TYR A 83 7.55 -3.26 -14.55
CA TYR A 83 8.96 -3.59 -14.80
C TYR A 83 9.68 -4.07 -13.53
N HIS A 84 9.49 -3.41 -12.39
CA HIS A 84 10.04 -3.89 -11.13
C HIS A 84 9.52 -5.28 -10.75
N SER A 85 8.26 -5.61 -11.07
CA SER A 85 7.73 -6.96 -10.83
C SER A 85 8.42 -8.03 -11.71
N LEU A 86 8.87 -7.68 -12.91
CA LEU A 86 9.66 -8.58 -13.77
C LEU A 86 11.04 -8.86 -13.18
N PHE A 87 11.64 -7.86 -12.56
CA PHE A 87 12.95 -7.93 -11.94
C PHE A 87 12.93 -8.23 -10.44
N ALA A 88 11.75 -8.51 -9.89
CA ALA A 88 11.62 -8.92 -8.51
C ALA A 88 12.55 -10.10 -8.24
N VAL A 89 13.34 -10.00 -7.17
CA VAL A 89 14.38 -10.97 -6.77
C VAL A 89 13.83 -12.41 -6.78
N ILE A 90 12.54 -12.56 -6.46
CA ILE A 90 11.83 -13.84 -6.41
C ILE A 90 11.82 -14.61 -7.75
N ARG A 91 11.90 -13.92 -8.89
CA ARG A 91 11.99 -14.53 -10.24
C ARG A 91 13.41 -14.80 -10.70
N ARG A 92 14.40 -14.18 -10.04
CA ARG A 92 15.83 -14.32 -10.34
C ARG A 92 16.53 -15.26 -9.37
N LEU A 93 15.80 -15.81 -8.40
CA LEU A 93 16.34 -16.71 -7.41
C LEU A 93 16.77 -18.02 -8.09
N PRO A 94 18.04 -18.42 -8.03
CA PRO A 94 18.48 -19.71 -8.54
C PRO A 94 17.71 -20.84 -7.86
N LEU A 95 17.50 -21.94 -8.58
CA LEU A 95 16.79 -23.11 -8.07
C LEU A 95 17.42 -23.62 -6.77
N ASP A 96 18.75 -23.64 -6.68
CA ASP A 96 19.47 -24.14 -5.50
C ASP A 96 19.21 -23.30 -4.26
N VAL A 97 19.13 -21.98 -4.40
CA VAL A 97 18.80 -21.06 -3.30
C VAL A 97 17.35 -21.25 -2.88
N LEU A 98 16.43 -21.45 -3.84
CA LEU A 98 15.03 -21.76 -3.55
C LEU A 98 14.87 -23.07 -2.76
N LEU A 99 15.60 -24.12 -3.16
CA LEU A 99 15.63 -25.40 -2.45
C LEU A 99 16.24 -25.25 -1.05
N HIS A 100 17.28 -24.44 -0.91
CA HIS A 100 17.90 -24.17 0.38
C HIS A 100 16.93 -23.45 1.34
N ILE A 101 16.19 -22.45 0.85
CA ILE A 101 15.11 -21.82 1.62
C ILE A 101 14.11 -22.87 2.08
N PHE A 102 13.61 -23.73 1.19
CA PHE A 102 12.66 -24.78 1.54
C PHE A 102 13.17 -25.75 2.62
N GLN A 103 14.49 -25.98 2.70
CA GLN A 103 15.10 -26.83 3.74
C GLN A 103 15.26 -26.12 5.09
N LEU A 104 15.37 -24.79 5.08
CA LEU A 104 15.57 -23.97 6.29
C LEU A 104 14.25 -23.65 7.02
N LEU A 105 13.11 -23.69 6.32
CA LEU A 105 11.83 -23.44 6.98
C LEU A 105 11.44 -24.61 7.91
N PRO A 106 10.91 -24.33 9.11
CA PRO A 106 10.27 -25.33 9.94
C PRO A 106 9.08 -25.91 9.17
N VAL A 107 9.00 -27.24 9.10
CA VAL A 107 7.99 -27.94 8.31
C VAL A 107 6.79 -28.27 9.21
N ASP A 108 6.03 -27.28 9.65
CA ASP A 108 4.79 -27.52 10.40
C ASP A 108 3.68 -28.00 9.46
N THR A 109 3.79 -29.28 9.08
CA THR A 109 2.85 -29.93 8.14
C THR A 109 1.41 -30.00 8.65
N ILE A 110 1.22 -29.81 9.96
CA ILE A 110 -0.08 -29.89 10.60
C ILE A 110 -0.93 -28.66 10.26
N ASP A 111 -0.44 -27.44 10.47
CA ASP A 111 -1.21 -26.21 10.22
C ASP A 111 -1.12 -25.77 8.74
N PRO A 112 -2.24 -25.78 7.98
CA PRO A 112 -2.28 -25.30 6.59
C PRO A 112 -1.90 -23.82 6.43
N ASN A 113 -1.92 -23.03 7.50
CA ASN A 113 -1.51 -21.63 7.50
C ASN A 113 -0.01 -21.44 7.76
N CYS A 114 0.70 -22.51 8.12
CA CYS A 114 2.13 -22.47 8.38
C CYS A 114 2.95 -22.99 7.20
N SER A 115 4.27 -22.79 7.31
CA SER A 115 5.22 -23.50 6.44
C SER A 115 5.01 -25.01 6.59
N PRO A 116 5.01 -25.79 5.50
CA PRO A 116 5.46 -25.42 4.15
C PRO A 116 4.34 -24.96 3.20
N TRP A 117 3.09 -24.92 3.64
CA TRP A 117 1.91 -24.63 2.80
C TRP A 117 1.93 -23.23 2.19
N THR A 118 2.43 -22.26 2.96
CA THR A 118 2.56 -20.86 2.54
C THR A 118 3.52 -20.66 1.36
N LEU A 119 4.50 -21.54 1.18
CA LEU A 119 5.46 -21.47 0.07
C LEU A 119 4.79 -21.64 -1.30
N GLY A 120 3.70 -22.41 -1.35
CA GLY A 120 2.91 -22.63 -2.56
C GLY A 120 2.01 -21.45 -2.96
N ILE A 121 1.92 -20.41 -2.14
CA ILE A 121 1.07 -19.21 -2.36
C ILE A 121 1.91 -18.03 -2.91
N ILE A 122 3.23 -18.05 -2.70
CA ILE A 122 4.14 -16.95 -3.06
C ILE A 122 4.11 -16.61 -4.56
N CYS A 123 4.34 -17.59 -5.43
CA CYS A 123 4.17 -17.45 -6.87
C CYS A 123 4.09 -18.81 -7.58
N HIS A 124 3.70 -18.80 -8.86
CA HIS A 124 3.62 -20.00 -9.70
C HIS A 124 4.95 -20.78 -9.76
N SER A 125 6.09 -20.09 -9.90
CA SER A 125 7.41 -20.73 -10.00
C SER A 125 7.78 -21.48 -8.71
N TRP A 126 7.61 -20.83 -7.56
CA TRP A 126 7.84 -21.44 -6.25
C TRP A 126 6.92 -22.64 -6.03
N ARG A 127 5.64 -22.50 -6.38
CA ARG A 127 4.67 -23.60 -6.31
C ARG A 127 5.07 -24.77 -7.19
N SER A 128 5.50 -24.52 -8.43
CA SER A 128 5.92 -25.56 -9.37
C SER A 128 7.12 -26.35 -8.86
N VAL A 129 8.15 -25.65 -8.34
CA VAL A 129 9.34 -26.29 -7.75
C VAL A 129 8.97 -27.03 -6.47
N TYR A 130 8.23 -26.39 -5.57
CA TYR A 130 7.77 -26.99 -4.31
C TYR A 130 7.01 -28.31 -4.56
N LEU A 131 6.15 -28.36 -5.57
CA LEU A 131 5.40 -29.56 -5.94
C LEU A 131 6.23 -30.64 -6.63
N SER A 132 7.34 -30.29 -7.31
CA SER A 132 8.16 -31.27 -8.04
C SER A 132 9.18 -31.98 -7.15
N VAL A 133 9.57 -31.37 -6.04
CA VAL A 133 10.64 -31.86 -5.17
C VAL A 133 10.08 -32.84 -4.14
N SER A 134 10.04 -34.12 -4.50
CA SER A 134 9.54 -35.22 -3.65
C SER A 134 10.16 -35.29 -2.24
N THR A 135 11.42 -34.88 -2.08
CA THR A 135 12.13 -34.93 -0.78
C THR A 135 11.57 -33.96 0.26
N LEU A 136 10.94 -32.87 -0.17
CA LEU A 136 10.25 -31.94 0.74
C LEU A 136 8.98 -32.59 1.30
N TRP A 137 8.28 -33.39 0.49
CA TRP A 137 7.05 -34.09 0.88
C TRP A 137 7.32 -35.35 1.71
N SER A 138 8.55 -35.87 1.70
CA SER A 138 8.97 -37.01 2.54
C SER A 138 9.21 -36.66 4.00
N ARG A 139 9.33 -35.37 4.36
CA ARG A 139 9.58 -34.93 5.74
C ARG A 139 8.26 -34.44 6.34
N ILE A 140 7.80 -35.10 7.38
CA ILE A 140 6.57 -34.72 8.10
C ILE A 140 6.97 -34.38 9.54
N PHE A 141 6.65 -33.17 9.98
CA PHE A 141 6.76 -32.80 11.39
C PHE A 141 5.40 -32.99 12.04
N ILE A 142 5.37 -33.83 13.08
CA ILE A 142 4.17 -34.08 13.86
C ILE A 142 4.42 -33.54 15.26
N ASP A 143 3.90 -32.34 15.55
CA ASP A 143 3.87 -31.86 16.92
C ASP A 143 2.64 -32.44 17.63
N ILE A 144 2.90 -33.43 18.49
CA ILE A 144 1.89 -34.15 19.27
C ILE A 144 1.28 -33.23 20.37
N ARG A 145 1.89 -32.07 20.65
CA ARG A 145 1.40 -31.11 21.65
C ARG A 145 0.33 -30.15 21.10
N ALA A 146 0.26 -30.00 19.79
CA ALA A 146 -0.77 -29.19 19.15
C ALA A 146 -2.08 -30.00 19.14
N GLY A 147 -2.90 -29.83 20.18
CA GLY A 147 -4.28 -30.34 20.26
C GLY A 147 -5.24 -29.68 19.25
N ALA A 148 -4.76 -29.36 18.04
CA ALA A 148 -5.52 -28.69 17.01
C ALA A 148 -6.36 -29.71 16.22
N GLU A 149 -7.65 -29.41 16.09
CA GLU A 149 -8.66 -30.16 15.33
C GLU A 149 -8.39 -30.16 13.81
N LEU A 150 -7.32 -30.79 13.37
CA LEU A 150 -7.05 -31.00 11.95
C LEU A 150 -7.36 -32.44 11.60
N ARG A 151 -8.17 -32.65 10.55
CA ARG A 151 -8.41 -33.98 9.94
C ARG A 151 -7.05 -34.53 9.45
N PRO A 152 -6.39 -35.45 10.17
CA PRO A 152 -5.01 -35.87 9.86
C PRO A 152 -4.92 -36.62 8.52
N GLN A 153 -6.05 -37.12 8.05
CA GLN A 153 -6.16 -38.00 6.89
C GLN A 153 -5.87 -37.27 5.57
N SER A 154 -6.33 -36.02 5.39
CA SER A 154 -6.14 -35.28 4.13
C SER A 154 -4.68 -34.83 3.93
N VAL A 155 -4.03 -34.39 5.01
CA VAL A 155 -2.60 -34.01 4.98
C VAL A 155 -1.71 -35.24 4.78
N SER A 156 -1.97 -36.33 5.50
CA SER A 156 -1.23 -37.59 5.36
C SER A 156 -1.34 -38.18 3.95
N MET A 157 -2.55 -38.20 3.36
CA MET A 157 -2.75 -38.63 1.98
C MET A 157 -2.00 -37.75 0.97
N LEU A 158 -1.94 -36.44 1.22
CA LEU A 158 -1.22 -35.53 0.33
C LEU A 158 0.29 -35.75 0.39
N HIS A 159 0.86 -35.93 1.59
CA HIS A 159 2.28 -36.26 1.74
C HIS A 159 2.62 -37.61 1.11
N THR A 160 1.77 -38.63 1.30
CA THR A 160 1.96 -39.97 0.75
C THR A 160 1.90 -39.99 -0.78
N SER A 161 0.96 -39.25 -1.39
CA SER A 161 0.86 -39.16 -2.86
C SER A 161 2.03 -38.37 -3.48
N ARG A 162 2.56 -37.37 -2.78
CA ARG A 162 3.60 -36.48 -3.32
C ARG A 162 5.04 -36.90 -3.00
N SER A 163 5.25 -37.76 -2.01
CA SER A 163 6.58 -38.32 -1.70
C SER A 163 7.09 -39.31 -2.78
N ARG A 164 6.24 -39.69 -3.75
CA ARG A 164 6.57 -40.57 -4.90
C ARG A 164 7.36 -41.82 -4.48
N SER A 165 6.81 -42.58 -3.51
CA SER A 165 7.39 -43.83 -3.00
C SER A 165 8.64 -43.69 -2.12
N ARG A 166 8.97 -42.48 -1.64
CA ARG A 166 9.99 -42.29 -0.59
C ARG A 166 9.38 -42.51 0.81
N TYR A 167 10.15 -43.10 1.71
CA TYR A 167 9.78 -43.26 3.11
C TYR A 167 9.46 -41.91 3.76
N LEU A 168 8.33 -41.85 4.47
CA LEU A 168 7.96 -40.69 5.26
C LEU A 168 8.83 -40.69 6.53
N THR A 169 9.68 -39.68 6.66
CA THR A 169 10.48 -39.48 7.87
C THR A 169 9.70 -38.56 8.79
N THR A 170 9.30 -39.09 9.95
CA THR A 170 8.70 -38.29 11.02
C THR A 170 9.81 -37.62 11.82
N ILE A 171 9.77 -36.30 11.89
CA ILE A 171 10.66 -35.53 12.77
C ILE A 171 9.82 -35.18 13.99
N SER A 172 10.11 -35.82 15.13
CA SER A 172 9.56 -35.40 16.41
C SER A 172 10.41 -34.24 16.94
N PRO A 173 9.80 -33.21 17.56
CA PRO A 173 10.58 -32.22 18.29
C PRO A 173 11.46 -32.93 19.32
N PRO A 174 12.70 -32.48 19.55
CA PRO A 174 13.52 -33.01 20.63
C PRO A 174 12.68 -32.94 21.91
N ARG A 175 12.52 -34.09 22.59
CA ARG A 175 11.86 -34.17 23.89
C ARG A 175 12.52 -33.12 24.78
N SER A 176 11.84 -31.99 24.99
CA SER A 176 12.26 -31.02 25.98
C SER A 176 12.19 -31.78 27.31
N LEU A 177 13.35 -32.06 27.89
CA LEU A 177 13.51 -32.40 29.30
C LEU A 177 13.05 -31.18 30.11
N HIS A 178 11.74 -30.99 30.21
CA HIS A 178 11.15 -30.28 31.33
C HIS A 178 10.62 -31.32 32.29
N SER A 179 11.58 -31.88 33.02
CA SER A 179 11.33 -32.36 34.37
C SER A 179 10.69 -31.22 35.17
N TYR A 180 9.50 -31.51 35.66
CA TYR A 180 8.91 -30.93 36.86
C TYR A 180 9.95 -30.59 37.93
N SER A 181 9.87 -29.39 38.50
CA SER A 181 9.77 -29.17 39.96
C SER A 181 9.69 -27.67 40.26
N PRO A 182 8.56 -27.16 40.76
CA PRO A 182 8.56 -26.00 41.64
C PRO A 182 8.42 -26.50 43.08
N TYR A 183 9.49 -26.31 43.87
CA TYR A 183 9.34 -26.03 45.30
C TYR A 183 8.84 -24.60 45.48
#